data_AF-A0A1J5Q1K0-F1
#
_entry.id   AF-A0A1J5Q1K0-F1
#
_cell.length_a   1.000
_cell.length_b   1.000
_cell.length_c   1.000
_cell.angle_alpha   90.00
_cell.angle_beta   90.00
_cell.angle_gamma   90.00
#
_symmetry.space_group_name_H-M   'P 1'
#
loop_
_entity.id
_entity.type
_entity.pdbx_description
1 polymer ?
#
loop_
_entity_poly.entity_id
_entity_poly.type
_entity_poly.pdbx_seq_one_letter_code
_entity_poly.pdbx_strand_id
1 'polypeptide(L)'
;MRILDVFDRETLQKRGAADMQQNWRDMSLLDEVDYVGSATEVASLVPTELHGTFDYIVSSHNFEHLPNPIKFLQGCASLLKPGGLITMAVPDHRACFDYFRPHTVIGDWLEAYF
;
A
#
# COMPACT_ATOMS: atom_id res chain seq x y z
N MET A 1 -15.93 1.41 2.15
CA MET A 1 -14.54 1.17 1.71
C MET A 1 -13.69 2.24 2.35
N ARG A 2 -12.47 1.92 2.81
CA ARG A 2 -11.53 2.93 3.31
C ARG A 2 -10.26 2.89 2.47
N ILE A 3 -9.70 4.05 2.16
CA ILE A 3 -8.57 4.19 1.25
C ILE A 3 -7.36 4.70 2.02
N LEU A 4 -6.23 4.04 1.80
CA LEU A 4 -4.93 4.46 2.30
C LEU A 4 -4.04 4.76 1.11
N ASP A 5 -3.40 5.93 1.13
CA ASP A 5 -2.35 6.30 0.19
C ASP A 5 -1.27 7.09 0.93
N VAL A 6 -0.08 7.17 0.35
CA VAL A 6 1.02 8.00 0.88
C VAL A 6 0.67 9.49 0.76
N PHE A 7 -0.18 9.87 -0.20
CA PHE A 7 -0.59 11.25 -0.46
C PHE A 7 -2.10 11.42 -0.36
N ASP A 8 -2.54 12.61 0.06
CA ASP A 8 -3.95 12.98 -0.02
C ASP A 8 -4.41 13.15 -1.47
N ARG A 9 -5.74 13.22 -1.65
CA ARG A 9 -6.37 13.35 -2.97
C ARG A 9 -5.85 14.58 -3.73
N GLU A 10 -5.76 15.74 -3.08
CA GLU A 10 -5.30 16.98 -3.73
C GLU A 10 -3.88 16.82 -4.28
N THR A 11 -2.98 16.24 -3.49
CA THR A 11 -1.60 15.97 -3.88
C THR A 11 -1.54 14.97 -5.03
N LEU A 12 -2.33 13.88 -4.97
CA LEU A 12 -2.42 12.91 -6.06
C LEU A 12 -2.91 13.56 -7.36
N GLN A 13 -3.96 14.39 -7.29
CA GLN A 13 -4.50 15.13 -8.44
C GLN A 13 -3.45 16.04 -9.07
N LYS A 14 -2.76 16.83 -8.24
CA LYS A 14 -1.70 17.74 -8.69
C LYS A 14 -0.55 17.00 -9.37
N ARG A 15 -0.13 15.87 -8.80
CA ARG A 15 0.97 15.06 -9.34
C ARG A 15 0.59 14.37 -10.64
N GLY A 16 -0.61 13.78 -10.72
CA GLY A 16 -1.08 13.16 -11.95
C GLY A 16 -1.29 14.18 -13.07
N ALA A 17 -1.80 15.37 -12.77
CA ALA A 17 -1.92 16.46 -13.75
C ALA A 17 -0.57 16.96 -14.29
N ALA A 18 0.50 16.84 -13.48
CA ALA A 18 1.86 17.19 -13.90
C ALA A 18 2.58 16.05 -14.66
N ASP A 19 2.07 14.82 -14.59
CA ASP A 19 2.68 13.66 -15.25
C ASP A 19 2.17 13.52 -16.69
N MET A 20 3.01 13.91 -17.65
CA MET A 20 2.69 13.82 -19.07
C MET A 20 2.43 12.39 -19.57
N GLN A 21 2.92 11.36 -18.87
CA GLN A 21 2.66 9.96 -19.22
C GLN A 21 1.26 9.49 -18.78
N GLN A 22 0.61 10.26 -17.90
CA GLN A 22 -0.70 9.94 -17.32
C GLN A 22 -1.80 10.93 -17.72
N ASN A 23 -1.56 11.77 -18.74
CA ASN A 23 -2.51 12.79 -19.19
C ASN A 23 -3.86 12.27 -19.71
N TRP A 24 -3.99 10.95 -19.92
CA TRP A 24 -5.22 10.27 -20.31
C TRP A 24 -6.14 9.94 -19.13
N ARG A 25 -5.65 10.05 -17.89
CA ARG A 25 -6.44 9.78 -16.68
C ARG A 25 -7.21 11.03 -16.27
N ASP A 26 -8.50 10.86 -16.00
CA ASP A 26 -9.31 11.92 -15.37
C ASP A 26 -9.05 11.93 -13.86
N MET A 27 -8.26 12.91 -13.42
CA MET A 27 -7.89 13.06 -12.00
C MET A 27 -9.07 13.44 -11.10
N SER A 28 -10.19 13.89 -11.65
CA SER A 28 -11.40 14.16 -10.86
C SER A 28 -12.05 12.88 -10.32
N LEU A 29 -11.77 11.73 -10.94
CA LEU A 29 -12.32 10.42 -10.56
C LEU A 29 -11.61 9.76 -9.38
N LEU A 30 -10.51 10.33 -8.87
CA LEU A 30 -9.86 9.81 -7.67
C LEU A 30 -10.82 9.93 -6.47
N ASP A 31 -10.91 8.85 -5.69
CA ASP A 31 -11.63 8.84 -4.43
C ASP A 31 -10.90 9.67 -3.36
N GLU A 32 -11.60 10.00 -2.28
CA GLU A 32 -10.98 10.57 -1.08
C GLU A 32 -10.07 9.54 -0.38
N VAL A 33 -8.98 10.02 0.20
CA VAL A 33 -8.04 9.19 0.95
C VAL A 33 -8.35 9.32 2.44
N ASP A 34 -8.80 8.25 3.07
CA ASP A 34 -9.16 8.23 4.50
C ASP A 34 -7.92 8.27 5.41
N TYR A 35 -6.84 7.62 4.99
CA TYR A 35 -5.60 7.50 5.76
C TYR A 35 -4.40 7.89 4.89
N VAL A 36 -3.69 8.94 5.30
CA VAL A 36 -2.51 9.42 4.57
C VAL A 36 -1.25 8.97 5.30
N GLY A 37 -0.43 8.15 4.63
CA GLY A 37 0.84 7.71 5.18
C GLY A 37 1.37 6.43 4.54
N SER A 38 2.54 5.99 5.02
CA SER A 38 3.13 4.73 4.56
C SER A 38 2.27 3.54 5.00
N ALA A 39 1.95 2.66 4.06
CA ALA A 39 1.29 1.39 4.37
C ALA A 39 2.09 0.53 5.36
N THR A 40 3.41 0.71 5.47
CA THR A 40 4.25 0.04 6.50
C THR A 40 3.70 0.27 7.91
N GLU A 41 3.10 1.44 8.16
CA GLU A 41 2.60 1.87 9.45
C GLU A 41 1.06 1.79 9.53
N VAL A 42 0.41 1.00 8.66
CA VAL A 42 -1.06 0.95 8.48
C VAL A 42 -1.85 0.80 9.77
N ALA A 43 -1.37 0.00 10.73
CA ALA A 43 -2.05 -0.17 12.01
C ALA A 43 -2.06 1.10 12.89
N SER A 44 -1.04 1.96 12.77
CA SER A 44 -0.99 3.23 13.51
C SER A 44 -1.82 4.34 12.85
N LEU A 45 -1.99 4.26 11.53
CA LEU A 45 -2.80 5.21 10.75
C LEU A 45 -4.31 4.98 10.96
N VAL A 46 -4.70 3.74 11.25
CA VAL A 46 -6.09 3.37 11.46
C VAL A 46 -6.46 3.50 12.94
N PRO A 47 -7.54 4.22 13.29
CA PRO A 47 -8.02 4.36 14.66
C PRO A 47 -8.20 3.02 15.36
N THR A 48 -7.81 2.95 16.63
CA THR A 48 -7.74 1.69 17.41
C THR A 48 -9.10 1.02 17.56
N GLU A 49 -10.20 1.78 17.55
CA GLU A 49 -11.57 1.25 17.57
C GLU A 49 -11.95 0.45 16.32
N LEU A 50 -11.18 0.58 15.23
CA LEU A 50 -11.38 -0.18 13.99
C LEU A 50 -10.45 -1.39 13.88
N HIS A 51 -9.56 -1.63 14.84
CA HIS A 51 -8.68 -2.79 14.81
C HIS A 51 -9.50 -4.08 14.97
N GLY A 52 -9.16 -5.11 14.20
CA GLY A 52 -9.92 -6.35 14.15
C GLY A 52 -11.34 -6.22 13.59
N THR A 53 -11.66 -5.14 12.86
CA THR A 53 -13.02 -4.91 12.32
C THR A 53 -13.13 -5.07 10.80
N PHE A 54 -12.01 -5.20 10.09
CA PHE A 54 -12.00 -5.32 8.64
C PHE A 54 -12.15 -6.78 8.22
N ASP A 55 -13.08 -7.05 7.30
CA ASP A 55 -13.25 -8.38 6.69
C ASP A 55 -12.19 -8.63 5.60
N TYR A 56 -11.80 -7.57 4.89
CA TYR A 56 -10.88 -7.64 3.76
C TYR A 56 -9.92 -6.45 3.74
N ILE A 57 -8.69 -6.71 3.31
CA ILE A 57 -7.71 -5.72 2.87
C ILE A 57 -7.31 -6.03 1.43
N VAL A 58 -7.29 -5.02 0.58
CA VAL A 58 -6.85 -5.13 -0.82
C VAL A 58 -5.65 -4.22 -1.00
N SER A 59 -4.54 -4.78 -1.50
CA SER A 59 -3.30 -4.03 -1.76
C SER A 59 -2.88 -4.28 -3.21
N SER A 60 -2.80 -3.23 -4.02
CA SER A 60 -2.48 -3.35 -5.44
C SER A 60 -1.25 -2.54 -5.76
N HIS A 61 -0.23 -3.18 -6.33
CA HIS A 61 1.04 -2.54 -6.72
C HIS A 61 1.73 -1.75 -5.59
N ASN A 62 1.64 -2.27 -4.37
CA ASN A 62 2.14 -1.62 -3.16
C ASN A 62 3.18 -2.48 -2.44
N PHE A 63 2.97 -3.80 -2.36
CA PHE A 63 3.79 -4.71 -1.55
C PHE A 63 5.27 -4.74 -1.99
N GLU A 64 5.52 -4.68 -3.30
CA GLU A 64 6.84 -4.67 -3.93
C GLU A 64 7.65 -3.39 -3.66
N HIS A 65 6.99 -2.33 -3.17
CA HIS A 65 7.60 -1.04 -2.89
C HIS A 65 7.69 -0.75 -1.38
N LEU A 66 7.27 -1.68 -0.53
CA LEU A 66 7.29 -1.48 0.91
C LEU A 66 8.72 -1.50 1.46
N PRO A 67 9.12 -0.50 2.27
CA PRO A 67 10.41 -0.51 2.92
C PRO A 67 10.50 -1.58 4.02
N ASN A 68 9.39 -1.97 4.65
CA ASN A 68 9.34 -3.04 5.64
C ASN A 68 8.06 -3.89 5.47
N PRO A 69 8.14 -4.99 4.70
CA PRO A 69 7.00 -5.86 4.45
C PRO A 69 6.49 -6.59 5.69
N ILE A 70 7.35 -6.87 6.68
CA ILE A 70 6.97 -7.58 7.91
C ILE A 70 6.01 -6.72 8.75
N LYS A 71 6.35 -5.45 8.97
CA LYS A 71 5.47 -4.51 9.70
C LYS A 71 4.14 -4.31 9.00
N PHE A 72 4.13 -4.18 7.67
CA PHE A 72 2.90 -4.11 6.90
C PHE A 72 2.01 -5.33 7.13
N LEU A 73 2.55 -6.54 7.01
CA LEU A 73 1.79 -7.78 7.20
C LEU A 73 1.26 -7.91 8.63
N GLN A 74 2.05 -7.54 9.65
CA GLN A 74 1.61 -7.50 11.04
C GLN A 74 0.49 -6.46 11.25
N GLY A 75 0.62 -5.28 10.64
CA GLY A 75 -0.40 -4.25 10.71
C GLY A 75 -1.70 -4.67 10.03
N CYS A 76 -1.62 -5.31 8.86
CA CYS A 76 -2.80 -5.88 8.22
C CYS A 76 -3.45 -6.95 9.10
N ALA A 77 -2.67 -7.82 9.73
CA ALA A 77 -3.18 -8.85 10.63
C ALA A 77 -3.89 -8.25 11.86
N SER A 78 -3.43 -7.12 12.40
CA SER A 78 -4.10 -6.47 13.54
C SER A 78 -5.41 -5.78 13.16
N LEU A 79 -5.57 -5.39 11.90
CA LEU A 79 -6.78 -4.74 11.40
C LEU A 79 -7.86 -5.74 10.97
N LEU A 80 -7.45 -6.93 10.51
CA LEU A 80 -8.36 -7.97 10.07
C LEU A 80 -9.07 -8.67 11.24
N LYS A 81 -10.35 -8.98 11.06
CA LYS A 81 -11.06 -9.95 11.91
C LYS A 81 -10.37 -11.32 11.87
N PRO A 82 -10.57 -12.20 12.87
CA PRO A 82 -10.23 -13.62 12.73
C PRO A 82 -10.88 -14.22 11.48
N GLY A 83 -10.08 -14.78 10.58
CA GLY A 83 -10.52 -15.31 9.29
C GLY A 83 -10.70 -14.27 8.17
N GLY A 84 -10.41 -12.99 8.43
CA GLY A 84 -10.34 -11.95 7.41
C GLY A 84 -9.19 -12.18 6.43
N LEU A 85 -9.29 -11.58 5.24
CA LEU A 85 -8.38 -11.85 4.14
C LEU A 85 -7.64 -10.60 3.68
N ILE A 86 -6.33 -10.71 3.50
CA ILE A 86 -5.56 -9.79 2.68
C ILE A 86 -5.39 -10.39 1.29
N THR A 87 -5.72 -9.59 0.27
CA THR A 87 -5.50 -9.94 -1.15
C THR A 87 -4.56 -8.93 -1.76
N MET A 88 -3.59 -9.41 -2.53
CA MET A 88 -2.55 -8.56 -3.09
C MET A 88 -2.38 -8.81 -4.58
N ALA A 89 -2.33 -7.73 -5.36
CA ALA A 89 -1.84 -7.76 -6.73
C ALA A 89 -0.37 -7.31 -6.72
N VAL A 90 0.53 -8.26 -6.93
CA VAL A 90 1.99 -8.03 -6.95
C VAL A 90 2.51 -8.36 -8.35
N PRO A 91 3.26 -7.47 -9.01
CA PRO A 91 3.86 -7.73 -10.30
C PRO A 91 4.77 -8.96 -10.28
N ASP A 92 4.75 -9.73 -11.38
CA ASP A 92 5.80 -10.70 -11.64
C ASP A 92 7.08 -9.93 -12.02
N HIS A 93 8.09 -9.99 -11.15
CA HIS A 93 9.39 -9.34 -11.34
C HIS A 93 10.01 -9.65 -12.71
N ARG A 94 9.78 -10.86 -13.24
CA ARG A 94 10.34 -11.32 -14.53
C ARG A 94 9.72 -10.62 -15.74
N ALA A 95 8.60 -9.92 -15.55
CA ALA A 95 7.81 -9.33 -16.61
C ALA A 95 7.32 -7.90 -16.27
N CYS A 96 7.99 -7.19 -15.35
CA CYS A 96 7.65 -5.81 -14.98
C CYS A 96 8.85 -4.85 -15.14
N PHE A 97 8.60 -3.57 -14.87
CA PHE A 97 9.62 -2.51 -14.98
C PHE A 97 10.80 -2.68 -14.03
N ASP A 98 10.64 -3.49 -12.98
CA ASP A 98 11.69 -3.78 -12.00
C ASP A 98 12.60 -4.95 -12.40
N TYR A 99 12.51 -5.47 -13.64
CA TYR A 99 13.29 -6.62 -14.12
C TYR A 99 14.80 -6.53 -13.82
N PHE A 100 15.39 -5.33 -13.93
CA PHE A 100 16.82 -5.11 -13.67
C PHE A 100 17.15 -4.81 -12.20
N ARG A 101 16.15 -4.65 -11.32
CA ARG A 101 16.39 -4.50 -9.89
C ARG A 101 16.78 -5.85 -9.28
N PRO A 102 17.73 -5.88 -8.34
CA PRO A 102 18.04 -7.10 -7.61
C PRO A 102 16.83 -7.56 -6.79
N HIS A 103 16.69 -8.87 -6.62
CA HIS A 103 15.68 -9.42 -5.72
C HIS A 103 16.02 -9.05 -4.28
N THR A 104 15.02 -8.61 -3.55
CA THR A 104 15.07 -8.51 -2.09
C THR A 104 15.27 -9.91 -1.50
N VAL A 105 16.23 -10.04 -0.60
CA VAL A 105 16.50 -11.28 0.14
C VAL A 105 15.90 -11.20 1.54
N ILE A 106 15.78 -12.34 2.21
CA ILE A 106 15.26 -12.39 3.59
C ILE A 106 16.08 -11.54 4.57
N GLY A 107 17.39 -11.39 4.32
CA GLY A 107 18.27 -10.52 5.11
C GLY A 107 17.81 -9.06 5.12
N ASP A 108 17.44 -8.53 3.95
CA ASP A 108 16.93 -7.15 3.82
C ASP A 108 15.64 -6.95 4.62
N TRP A 109 14.77 -7.96 4.67
CA TRP A 109 13.51 -7.89 5.45
C TRP A 109 13.78 -7.89 6.95
N LEU A 110 14.73 -8.69 7.41
CA LEU A 110 15.11 -8.74 8.82
C LEU A 110 15.80 -7.45 9.25
N GLU A 111 16.71 -6.93 8.43
CA GLU A 111 17.38 -5.65 8.67
C GLU A 111 16.39 -4.47 8.70
N ALA A 112 15.41 -4.45 7.81
CA ALA A 112 14.38 -3.41 7.83
C ALA A 112 13.45 -3.49 9.05
N TYR A 113 13.35 -4.65 9.69
CA TYR A 113 12.42 -4.92 10.80
C TYR A 113 13.00 -4.65 12.20
N PHE A 114 14.28 -4.99 12.42
CA PHE A 114 14.97 -4.84 13.70
C PHE A 114 15.74 -3.52 13.79
#